data_AF-A0A935Q9R4-F1
#
_entry.id   AF-A0A935Q9R4-F1
#
_cell.length_a   1.000
_cell.length_b   1.000
_cell.length_c   1.000
_cell.angle_alpha   90.00
_cell.angle_beta   90.00
_cell.angle_gamma   90.00
#
_symmetry.space_group_name_H-M   'P 1'
#
loop_
_entity.id
_entity.type
_entity.pdbx_description
1 polymer ?
#
loop_
_entity_poly.entity_id
_entity_poly.type
_entity_poly.pdbx_seq_one_letter_code
_entity_poly.pdbx_strand_id
1 'polypeptide(L)' 'MNSFNLFKISRQKSGTIFIIDEPELSLHPKWQEDFLAAVEALTPKNTQLIIATHSPIIVGNNADYCKVLLPYNN' A
#
# COMPACT_ATOMS: atom_id res chain seq x y z
N MET A 1 4.59 20.28 4.58
CA MET A 1 4.89 19.25 5.59
C MET A 1 4.07 18.03 5.19
N ASN A 2 4.61 17.13 4.37
CA ASN A 2 3.88 15.95 3.93
C ASN A 2 4.53 14.76 4.63
N SER A 3 3.87 14.32 5.70
CA SER A 3 4.33 13.24 6.57
C SER A 3 3.86 11.90 5.99
N PHE A 4 4.80 11.01 5.69
CA PHE A 4 4.53 9.61 5.42
C PHE A 4 3.94 8.95 6.68
N ASN A 5 2.72 8.40 6.58
CA ASN A 5 2.06 7.76 7.71
C ASN A 5 1.98 6.25 7.48
N LEU A 6 2.89 5.51 8.10
CA LEU A 6 2.79 4.05 8.18
C LEU A 6 2.03 3.67 9.44
N PHE A 7 0.81 3.16 9.29
CA PHE A 7 0.01 2.68 10.42
C PHE A 7 0.03 1.15 10.49
N LYS A 8 0.67 0.63 11.54
CA LYS A 8 0.62 -0.79 11.89
C LYS A 8 -0.51 -1.04 12.88
N ILE A 9 -1.56 -1.74 12.44
CA ILE A 9 -2.64 -2.20 13.32
C ILE A 9 -2.44 -3.70 13.57
N SER A 10 -1.87 -4.06 14.72
CA SER A 10 -1.76 -5.47 15.12
C SER A 10 -2.92 -5.87 16.02
N ARG A 11 -3.92 -6.57 15.48
CA ARG A 11 -4.91 -7.26 16.32
C ARG A 11 -5.58 -8.45 15.63
N GLN A 12 -4.93 -9.62 15.64
CA GLN A 12 -5.59 -10.91 15.88
C GLN A 12 -4.58 -12.06 16.06
N LYS A 13 -5.02 -13.14 16.71
CA LYS A 13 -4.26 -14.32 17.17
C LYS A 13 -3.54 -15.14 16.08
N SER A 14 -3.48 -14.72 14.81
CA SER A 14 -2.79 -15.50 13.76
C SER A 14 -2.28 -14.74 12.53
N GLY A 15 -2.51 -13.43 12.35
CA GLY A 15 -2.06 -12.69 11.15
C GLY A 15 -1.80 -11.21 11.40
N THR A 16 -1.01 -10.58 10.54
CA THR A 16 -0.65 -9.14 10.65
C THR A 16 -1.29 -8.35 9.52
N ILE A 17 -1.82 -7.16 9.80
CA ILE A 17 -2.34 -6.25 8.78
C ILE A 17 -1.42 -5.03 8.71
N PHE A 18 -0.97 -4.68 7.50
CA PHE A 18 -0.26 -3.46 7.20
C PHE A 18 -1.10 -2.56 6.32
N ILE A 19 -1.22 -1.30 6.73
CA ILE A 19 -1.92 -0.27 5.98
C ILE A 19 -0.91 0.81 5.62
N ILE A 20 -0.83 1.16 4.35
CA ILE A 20 0.06 2.18 3.81
C ILE A 20 -0.79 3.21 3.07
N ASP A 21 -0.62 4.47 3.41
CA ASP A 21 -1.34 5.59 2.81
C ASP A 21 -0.35 6.50 2.07
N GLU A 22 -0.66 6.80 0.81
CA GLU A 22 0.11 7.66 -0.11
C GLU A 22 1.64 7.40 -0.13
N PRO A 23 2.12 6.16 -0.36
CA PRO A 23 3.56 5.86 -0.38
C PRO A 23 4.33 6.61 -1.47
N GLU A 24 3.67 7.01 -2.56
CA GLU A 24 4.27 7.73 -3.68
C GLU A 24 4.84 9.11 -3.31
N LEU A 25 4.31 9.76 -2.28
CA LEU A 25 4.75 11.11 -1.89
C LEU A 25 6.18 11.13 -1.35
N SER A 26 6.67 9.97 -0.88
CA SER A 26 7.99 9.81 -0.27
C SER A 26 8.98 9.06 -1.16
N LEU A 27 8.57 8.63 -2.37
CA LEU A 27 9.36 7.75 -3.22
C LEU A 27 9.65 8.39 -4.58
N HIS A 28 10.92 8.31 -5.01
CA HIS A 28 11.30 8.59 -6.38
C HIS A 28 10.55 7.66 -7.35
N PRO A 29 10.17 8.08 -8.57
CA PRO A 29 9.39 7.27 -9.51
C PRO A 29 9.95 5.85 -9.72
N LYS A 30 11.28 5.72 -9.80
CA LYS A 30 11.93 4.42 -9.93
C LYS A 30 11.63 3.47 -8.75
N TRP A 31 11.56 4.00 -7.53
CA TRP A 31 11.25 3.20 -6.35
C TRP A 31 9.76 2.90 -6.22
N GLN A 32 8.88 3.68 -6.86
CA GLN A 32 7.46 3.35 -6.93
C GLN A 32 7.23 2.08 -7.75
N GLU A 33 8.02 1.85 -8.81
CA GLU A 33 7.99 0.61 -9.61
C GLU A 33 8.35 -0.62 -8.76
N ASP A 34 9.37 -0.48 -7.89
CA ASP A 34 9.89 -1.59 -7.08
C ASP A 34 9.18 -1.72 -5.71
N PHE A 35 8.28 -0.79 -5.38
CA PHE A 35 7.70 -0.64 -4.04
C PHE A 35 6.94 -1.89 -3.57
N LEU A 36 5.99 -2.38 -4.38
CA LEU A 36 5.18 -3.54 -4.02
C LEU A 36 6.04 -4.78 -3.81
N ALA A 37 6.99 -5.04 -4.72
CA ALA A 37 7.88 -6.18 -4.61
C ALA A 37 8.75 -6.09 -3.34
N ALA A 38 9.23 -4.89 -2.99
CA ALA A 38 9.99 -4.67 -1.77
C ALA A 38 9.14 -4.90 -0.51
N VAL A 39 7.91 -4.38 -0.47
CA VAL A 39 7.01 -4.55 0.67
C VAL A 39 6.63 -6.03 0.84
N GLU A 40 6.27 -6.72 -0.24
CA GLU A 40 5.96 -8.15 -0.22
C GLU A 40 7.14 -8.97 0.32
N ALA A 41 8.36 -8.69 -0.13
CA ALA A 41 9.57 -9.36 0.34
C ALA A 41 9.87 -9.12 1.83
N LEU A 42 9.51 -7.95 2.36
CA LEU A 42 9.72 -7.59 3.76
C LEU A 42 8.59 -8.08 4.68
N THR A 43 7.39 -8.32 4.14
CA THR A 43 6.24 -8.76 4.96
C THR A 43 6.32 -10.25 5.32
N PRO A 44 6.08 -10.63 6.59
CA PRO A 44 6.01 -12.02 7.00
C PRO A 44 4.90 -12.80 6.28
N LYS A 45 5.08 -14.12 6.16
CA LYS A 45 3.99 -15.02 5.70
C LYS A 45 2.78 -14.86 6.62
N ASN A 46 1.58 -14.78 6.02
CA ASN A 46 0.30 -14.46 6.66
C ASN A 46 0.10 -12.98 7.06
N THR A 47 0.52 -12.09 6.16
CA THR A 47 0.30 -10.65 6.26
C THR A 47 -0.72 -10.18 5.22
N GLN A 48 -1.71 -9.39 5.63
CA GLN A 48 -2.59 -8.67 4.72
C GLN A 48 -2.01 -7.26 4.51
N LEU A 49 -1.78 -6.90 3.25
CA LEU A 49 -1.33 -5.58 2.87
C LEU A 49 -2.49 -4.80 2.24
N ILE A 50 -2.72 -3.59 2.74
CA ILE A 50 -3.72 -2.65 2.22
C ILE A 50 -2.98 -1.35 1.88
N ILE A 51 -3.09 -0.92 0.63
CA ILE A 51 -2.43 0.30 0.14
C ILE A 51 -3.50 1.24 -0.41
N ALA A 52 -3.49 2.48 0.05
CA ALA A 52 -4.18 3.59 -0.58
C ALA A 52 -3.15 4.41 -1.35
N THR A 53 -3.37 4.59 -2.66
CA THR A 53 -2.46 5.32 -3.54
C THR A 53 -3.22 5.98 -4.67
N HIS A 54 -2.72 7.14 -5.11
CA HIS A 54 -3.11 7.84 -6.33
C HIS A 54 -2.16 7.56 -7.49
N SER A 55 -1.04 6.86 -7.25
CA SER A 55 -0.02 6.60 -8.28
C SER A 55 -0.37 5.38 -9.13
N PRO A 56 -0.57 5.54 -10.46
CA PRO A 56 -0.75 4.40 -11.36
C PRO A 56 0.51 3.54 -11.48
N ILE A 57 1.69 4.08 -11.16
CA ILE A 57 2.97 3.34 -11.18
C ILE A 57 2.96 2.26 -10.09
N ILE A 58 2.44 2.60 -8.91
CA ILE A 58 2.31 1.65 -7.79
C ILE A 58 1.25 0.59 -8.11
N VAL A 59 0.12 0.99 -8.68
CA VAL A 59 -0.90 0.01 -9.12
C VAL A 59 -0.30 -0.97 -10.14
N GLY A 60 0.42 -0.46 -11.13
CA GLY A 60 1.17 -1.25 -12.11
C GLY A 60 0.32 -2.38 -12.72
N ASN A 61 0.85 -3.60 -12.66
CA ASN A 61 0.17 -4.80 -13.18
C ASN A 61 -0.77 -5.47 -12.16
N ASN A 62 -0.94 -4.90 -10.96
CA ASN A 62 -1.74 -5.49 -9.88
C ASN A 62 -3.19 -5.00 -9.87
N ALA A 63 -3.69 -4.50 -11.01
CA ALA A 63 -5.02 -3.93 -11.13
C ALA A 63 -6.14 -4.89 -10.71
N ASP A 64 -5.94 -6.20 -10.84
CA ASP A 64 -6.88 -7.25 -10.42
C ASP A 64 -7.14 -7.25 -8.89
N TYR A 65 -6.19 -6.71 -8.11
CA TYR A 65 -6.30 -6.57 -6.65
C TYR A 65 -6.76 -5.17 -6.22
N CYS A 66 -6.98 -4.26 -7.16
CA CYS A 66 -7.32 -2.88 -6.88
C CYS A 66 -8.83 -2.63 -6.93
N LYS A 67 -9.34 -1.91 -5.94
CA LYS A 67 -10.69 -1.37 -5.95
C LYS A 67 -10.61 0.13 -6.16
N VAL A 68 -11.14 0.61 -7.28
CA VAL A 68 -11.31 2.06 -7.48
C VAL A 68 -12.32 2.57 -6.46
N LEU A 69 -11.88 3.49 -5.61
CA LEU A 69 -12.75 4.21 -4.70
C LEU A 69 -13.30 5.42 -5.43
N LEU A 70 -14.62 5.48 -5.57
CA LEU A 70 -15.30 6.65 -6.08
C LEU A 70 -15.44 7.68 -4.96
N PRO A 71 -15.44 8.99 -5.27
CA PRO A 71 -15.74 10.01 -4.28
C PRO A 71 -17.07 9.71 -3.60
N TYR A 72 -17.11 9.87 -2.27
CA TYR A 72 -18.34 9.73 -1.50
C TYR A 72 -19.23 10.94 -1.80
N ASN A 73 -20.08 10.82 -2.82
CA ASN A 73 -21.35 11.55 -3.04
C ASN A 73 -21.92 11.21 -4.43
N ASN A 74 -23.15 10.68 -4.44
CA ASN A 74 -24.15 10.92 -5.48
C ASN A 74 -25.29 11.70 -4.83
#